data_AF-X1BPJ1-F1
#
_entry.id   AF-X1BPJ1-F1
#
_cell.length_a   1.000
_cell.length_b   1.000
_cell.length_c   1.000
_cell.angle_alpha   90.00
_cell.angle_beta   90.00
_cell.angle_gamma   90.00
#
_symmetry.space_group_name_H-M   'P 1'
#
loop_
_entity.id
_entity.type
_entity.pdbx_description
1 polymer ?
#
loop_
_entity_poly.entity_id
_entity_poly.type
_entity_poly.pdbx_seq_one_letter_code
_entity_poly.pdbx_strand_id
1 'polypeptide(L)' 'MKKHLIAVFLTAFFFVIGIIILLDQYLNIGVWFQFKDIHHETFAISSFALAIGIILGSTIPKNRN' A
#
# COMPACT_ATOMS: atom_id res chain seq x y z
N MET A 1 -21.45 -4.87 4.14
CA MET A 1 -20.56 -5.99 4.54
C MET A 1 -19.62 -6.46 3.43
N LYS A 2 -20.09 -7.07 2.33
CA LYS A 2 -19.20 -7.63 1.27
C LYS A 2 -18.17 -6.64 0.70
N LYS A 3 -18.58 -5.40 0.38
CA LYS A 3 -17.68 -4.36 -0.15
C LYS A 3 -16.60 -3.91 0.83
N HIS A 4 -16.94 -3.85 2.12
CA HIS A 4 -15.99 -3.47 3.16
C HIS A 4 -14.94 -4.57 3.37
N LEU A 5 -15.34 -5.85 3.35
CA LEU A 5 -14.40 -6.97 3.40
C LEU A 5 -13.45 -6.98 2.19
N ILE A 6 -13.95 -6.67 0.98
CA ILE A 6 -13.12 -6.52 -0.21
C ILE A 6 -12.10 -5.38 -0.02
N ALA A 7 -12.55 -4.23 0.49
CA ALA A 7 -11.66 -3.11 0.77
C ALA A 7 -10.57 -3.49 1.79
N VAL A 8 -10.93 -4.16 2.89
CA VAL A 8 -9.96 -4.65 3.89
C VAL A 8 -8.94 -5.60 3.28
N PHE A 9 -9.39 -6.55 2.45
CA PHE A 9 -8.49 -7.47 1.77
C PHE A 9 -7.53 -6.75 0.82
N LEU A 10 -8.03 -5.83 0.00
CA LEU A 10 -7.21 -5.05 -0.92
C LEU A 10 -6.23 -4.14 -0.18
N THR A 11 -6.65 -3.51 0.92
CA THR A 11 -5.75 -2.72 1.78
C THR A 11 -4.63 -3.60 2.33
N ALA A 12 -4.93 -4.77 2.89
CA ALA A 12 -3.91 -5.69 3.39
C ALA A 12 -2.97 -6.16 2.27
N PHE A 13 -3.50 -6.50 1.10
CA PHE A 13 -2.72 -6.92 -0.06
C PHE A 13 -1.70 -5.85 -0.50
N PHE A 14 -2.13 -4.61 -0.72
CA PHE A 14 -1.23 -3.54 -1.14
C PHE A 14 -0.24 -3.13 -0.04
N PHE A 15 -0.64 -3.21 1.23
CA PHE A 15 0.27 -2.98 2.34
C PHE A 15 1.38 -4.03 2.39
N VAL A 16 1.04 -5.32 2.23
CA VAL A 16 2.02 -6.41 2.17
C VAL A 16 2.95 -6.25 0.96
N ILE A 17 2.43 -5.87 -0.21
CA ILE A 17 3.28 -5.59 -1.39
C ILE A 17 4.30 -4.51 -1.09
N GLY A 18 3.89 -3.39 -0.48
CA GLY A 18 4.82 -2.31 -0.12
C GLY A 18 5.93 -2.79 0.81
N ILE A 19 5.62 -3.65 1.78
CA ILE A 19 6.62 -4.26 2.67
C ILE A 19 7.56 -5.19 1.89
N ILE A 20 7.02 -6.03 1.00
CA ILE A 20 7.83 -6.97 0.19
C ILE A 20 8.84 -6.20 -0.68
N ILE A 21 8.44 -5.08 -1.28
CA ILE A 21 9.34 -4.25 -2.10
C ILE A 21 10.50 -3.71 -1.24
N LEU A 22 10.20 -3.17 -0.05
CA LEU A 22 11.25 -2.66 0.84
C LEU A 22 12.12 -3.79 1.43
N LEU A 23 11.54 -4.96 1.66
CA LEU A 23 12.26 -6.14 2.10
C LEU A 23 13.23 -6.64 1.03
N ASP A 24 12.80 -6.70 -0.23
CA ASP A 24 13.68 -7.04 -1.35
C ASP A 24 14.86 -6.07 -1.44
N GLN A 25 14.60 -4.76 -1.32
CA GLN A 25 15.67 -3.78 -1.25
C GLN A 25 16.63 -4.03 -0.08
N TYR A 26 16.09 -4.30 1.11
CA TYR A 26 16.91 -4.58 2.29
C TYR A 26 17.78 -5.82 2.12
N LEU A 27 17.25 -6.90 1.51
CA LEU A 27 17.99 -8.13 1.29
C LEU A 27 19.09 -7.99 0.24
N ASN A 28 18.89 -7.15 -0.78
CA ASN A 28 19.86 -6.96 -1.86
C ASN A 28 20.90 -5.85 -1.57
N ILE A 29 20.51 -4.80 -0.85
CA ILE A 29 21.32 -3.57 -0.68
C ILE A 29 21.66 -3.30 0.80
N GLY A 30 20.96 -3.95 1.75
CA GLY A 30 21.20 -3.79 3.19
C GLY A 30 20.56 -2.55 3.81
N VAL A 31 19.72 -1.83 3.05
CA VAL A 31 19.03 -0.61 3.51
C VAL A 31 17.54 -0.70 3.20
N TRP A 32 16.70 -0.23 4.12
CA TRP A 32 15.24 -0.24 3.92
C TRP A 32 14.77 0.87 2.99
N PHE A 33 15.46 2.01 2.95
CA PHE A 33 15.06 3.18 2.18
C PHE A 33 16.29 4.00 1.79
N GLN A 34 16.38 4.41 0.52
CA GLN A 34 17.46 5.26 0.00
C GLN A 34 17.00 6.10 -1.20
N PHE A 35 17.48 7.33 -1.32
CA PHE A 35 17.13 8.19 -2.48
C PHE A 35 17.81 7.80 -3.78
N LYS A 36 18.88 6.99 -3.70
CA LYS A 36 19.66 6.59 -4.88
C LYS A 36 18.92 5.58 -5.75
N ASP A 37 17.99 4.81 -5.18
CA ASP A 37 17.24 3.78 -5.88
C ASP A 37 15.72 4.03 -5.86
N ILE A 38 15.34 5.26 -6.23
CA ILE A 38 13.98 5.82 -6.12
C ILE A 38 12.85 4.91 -6.65
N HIS A 39 13.16 3.92 -7.48
CA HIS A 39 12.19 2.95 -7.99
C HIS A 39 11.54 2.17 -6.84
N HIS A 40 12.33 1.55 -5.96
CA HIS A 40 11.80 0.75 -4.84
C HIS A 40 10.96 1.62 -3.90
N GLU A 41 11.44 2.81 -3.54
CA GLU A 41 10.71 3.74 -2.68
C GLU A 41 9.41 4.22 -3.33
N THR A 42 9.44 4.58 -4.61
CA THR A 42 8.24 5.07 -5.31
C THR A 42 7.18 3.97 -5.38
N PHE A 43 7.57 2.73 -5.68
CA PHE A 43 6.65 1.61 -5.73
C PHE A 43 6.08 1.25 -4.35
N ALA A 44 6.91 1.24 -3.30
CA ALA A 44 6.48 0.98 -1.94
C ALA A 44 5.51 2.08 -1.43
N ILE A 45 5.88 3.35 -1.59
CA ILE A 45 5.05 4.50 -1.20
C ILE A 45 3.73 4.49 -1.96
N SER A 46 3.74 4.24 -3.28
CA SER A 46 2.51 4.17 -4.07
C SER A 46 1.60 3.04 -3.59
N SER A 47 2.18 1.89 -3.22
CA SER A 47 1.43 0.75 -2.67
C SER A 47 0.77 1.11 -1.33
N PHE A 48 1.52 1.77 -0.44
CA PHE A 48 0.97 2.25 0.83
C PHE A 48 -0.11 3.32 0.65
N ALA A 49 0.12 4.29 -0.25
CA ALA A 49 -0.84 5.34 -0.56
C ALA A 49 -2.15 4.75 -1.12
N LEU A 50 -2.06 3.74 -1.98
CA LEU A 50 -3.23 3.03 -2.51
C LEU A 50 -3.97 2.26 -1.40
N ALA A 51 -3.25 1.55 -0.53
CA ALA A 51 -3.85 0.83 0.60
C ALA A 51 -4.65 1.77 1.52
N ILE A 52 -4.08 2.95 1.82
CA ILE A 52 -4.72 4.02 2.59
C ILE A 52 -5.92 4.61 1.83
N GLY A 53 -5.78 4.89 0.54
CA GLY A 53 -6.88 5.42 -0.28
C GLY A 53 -8.08 4.47 -0.32
N ILE A 54 -7.84 3.16 -0.43
CA ILE A 54 -8.88 2.13 -0.44
C ILE A 54 -9.64 2.11 0.88
N ILE A 55 -8.94 2.08 2.02
CA ILE A 55 -9.61 1.98 3.32
C ILE A 55 -10.42 3.24 3.63
N LEU A 56 -9.86 4.42 3.37
CA LEU A 56 -10.56 5.70 3.54
C LEU A 56 -11.79 5.78 2.64
N GLY A 57 -11.63 5.48 1.34
CA GLY A 57 -12.75 5.46 0.39
C GLY A 57 -13.86 4.48 0.78
N SER A 58 -13.52 3.37 1.45
CA SER A 58 -14.51 2.41 1.94
C SER A 58 -15.32 2.89 3.15
N THR A 59 -14.81 3.87 3.89
CA THR A 59 -15.45 4.44 5.09
C THR A 59 -16.35 5.64 4.79
N ILE A 60 -16.22 6.26 3.62
CA ILE A 60 -17.04 7.42 3.25
C ILE A 60 -18.50 6.96 3.00
N PRO A 61 -19.49 7.49 3.75
CA PRO A 61 -20.88 7.18 3.50
C PRO A 61 -21.29 7.66 2.11
N LYS A 62 -21.94 6.79 1.33
CA LYS A 62 -22.50 7.21 0.04
C LYS A 62 -23.68 8.14 0.30
N ASN A 63 -23.50 9.45 0.13
CA ASN A 63 -24.61 10.39 0.14
C ASN A 63 -25.54 10.06 -1.03
N ARG A 64 -26.77 9.64 -0.73
CA ARG A 64 -27.79 9.36 -1.75
C ARG A 64 -28.63 10.63 -1.89
N ASN A 65 -28.23 11.50 -2.81
CA ASN A 65 -29.14 12.49 -3.38
C ASN A 65 -30.03 11.83 -4.42
#